data_AF-A0A351ZZ55-F1
#
_entry.id   AF-A0A351ZZ55-F1
#
_cell.length_a   1.000
_cell.length_b   1.000
_cell.length_c   1.000
_cell.angle_alpha   90.00
_cell.angle_beta   90.00
_cell.angle_gamma   90.00
#
_symmetry.space_group_name_H-M   'P 1'
#
loop_
_entity.id
_entity.type
_entity.pdbx_description
1 polymer ?
#
loop_
_entity_poly.entity_id
_entity_poly.type
_entity_poly.pdbx_seq_one_letter_code
_entity_poly.pdbx_strand_id
1 'polypeptide(L)'
;MECRSLSPMAEQAISVSLLTGEIKRLLENGIGEVLVVGEISNYKLHSSGHRYFTLKDAEAAISGVMWRTRPLNFVPQDGMRVVVRGRLTVYNAQGKYQIDCMAMRPEGIGDLHRAFEELKQRLGAQGYFDPGRKRPLPRPIRRVGIATSPTGAVIRDMLTTIERRFPSLEVVFRPTIVQGGEQASRDIAAAIEQLNRCDVDVIIVGRGGGSLEDLWCFNSQVVADAIRSSSTPVISAVGHETDVTISDWVADVRAATPTAAAEMVTPVTRQDLLMALDALTREMTDDVRRNIS
;
A
#
# COMPACT_ATOMS: atom_id res chain seq x y z
N MET A 1 -13.83 -49.83 20.16
CA MET A 1 -13.88 -49.30 21.53
C MET A 1 -12.77 -50.01 22.29
N GLU A 2 -11.55 -49.46 22.28
CA GLU A 2 -10.42 -50.04 23.01
C GLU A 2 -9.81 -48.94 23.87
N CYS A 3 -10.15 -49.01 25.15
CA CYS A 3 -9.62 -48.19 26.21
C CYS A 3 -8.15 -48.61 26.40
N ARG A 4 -7.21 -47.84 25.85
CA ARG A 4 -5.78 -48.02 26.16
C ARG A 4 -5.57 -47.64 27.62
N SER A 5 -5.38 -48.67 28.42
CA SER A 5 -5.00 -48.66 29.83
C SER A 5 -3.81 -47.73 30.08
N LEU A 6 -4.00 -46.77 30.98
CA LEU A 6 -2.90 -46.05 31.63
C LEU A 6 -2.11 -47.06 32.47
N SER A 7 -0.95 -47.47 31.95
CA SER A 7 0.06 -48.25 32.68
C SER A 7 0.57 -47.48 33.93
N PRO A 8 1.10 -48.18 34.94
CA PRO A 8 0.99 -47.83 36.36
C PRO A 8 1.76 -46.57 36.74
N MET A 9 1.22 -45.83 37.71
CA MET A 9 1.89 -44.73 38.42
C MET A 9 3.33 -45.11 38.77
N ALA A 10 4.30 -44.44 38.17
CA ALA A 10 5.68 -44.53 38.60
C ALA A 10 5.76 -44.02 40.04
N GLU A 11 6.22 -44.88 40.95
CA GLU A 11 6.40 -44.63 42.39
C GLU A 11 7.57 -43.66 42.69
N GLN A 12 8.06 -42.94 41.68
CA GLN A 12 9.14 -41.97 41.78
C GLN A 12 8.58 -40.56 41.61
N ALA A 13 8.64 -39.76 42.68
CA ALA A 13 8.30 -38.35 42.62
C ALA A 13 9.24 -37.63 41.64
N ILE A 14 8.67 -37.01 40.60
CA ILE A 14 9.42 -36.17 39.65
C ILE A 14 9.42 -34.72 40.12
N SER A 15 10.50 -33.98 39.80
CA SER A 15 10.59 -32.56 40.13
C SER A 15 9.68 -31.71 39.24
N VAL A 16 9.23 -30.56 39.74
CA VAL A 16 8.43 -29.59 38.97
C VAL A 16 9.13 -29.17 37.67
N SER A 17 10.46 -29.03 37.71
CA SER A 17 11.27 -28.71 36.54
C SER A 17 11.23 -29.81 35.48
N LEU A 18 11.33 -31.09 35.88
CA LEU A 18 11.23 -32.22 34.96
C LEU A 18 9.82 -32.31 34.36
N LEU A 19 8.78 -32.16 35.18
CA LEU A 19 7.39 -32.15 34.72
C LEU A 19 7.14 -31.03 33.69
N THR A 20 7.59 -29.82 33.99
CA THR A 20 7.42 -28.66 33.09
C THR A 20 8.20 -28.85 31.78
N GLY A 21 9.40 -29.44 31.86
CA GLY A 21 10.20 -29.80 30.69
C GLY A 21 9.50 -30.80 29.77
N GLU A 22 8.86 -31.83 30.33
CA GLU A 22 8.09 -32.79 29.53
C GLU A 22 6.84 -32.17 28.92
N ILE A 23 6.11 -31.32 29.65
CA ILE A 23 4.96 -30.58 29.09
C ILE A 23 5.41 -29.71 27.91
N LYS A 24 6.52 -28.99 28.07
CA LYS A 24 7.10 -28.18 26.99
C LYS A 24 7.41 -29.04 25.75
N ARG A 25 8.08 -30.18 25.94
CA ARG A 25 8.46 -31.09 24.86
C ARG A 25 7.24 -31.66 24.13
N LEU A 26 6.20 -32.05 24.88
CA LEU A 26 4.94 -32.54 24.31
C LEU A 26 4.22 -31.46 23.51
N LEU A 27 4.18 -30.23 24.02
CA LEU A 27 3.55 -29.10 23.34
C LEU A 27 4.28 -28.72 22.04
N GLU A 28 5.61 -28.59 22.12
CA GLU A 28 6.46 -28.19 20.98
C GLU A 28 6.45 -29.25 19.87
N ASN A 29 6.50 -30.53 20.22
CA ASN A 29 6.50 -31.62 19.22
C ASN A 29 5.11 -31.98 18.72
N GLY A 30 4.07 -31.82 19.56
CA GLY A 30 2.71 -32.22 19.23
C GLY A 30 1.97 -31.22 18.33
N ILE A 31 2.16 -29.92 18.57
CA ILE A 31 1.42 -28.86 17.87
C ILE A 31 2.30 -28.15 16.83
N GLY A 32 3.60 -27.98 17.11
CA GLY A 32 4.51 -27.32 16.18
C GLY A 32 4.19 -25.85 15.92
N GLU A 33 4.19 -25.46 14.65
CA GLU A 33 3.97 -24.08 14.20
C GLU A 33 2.50 -23.83 13.85
N VAL A 34 1.96 -22.71 14.34
CA VAL A 34 0.54 -22.37 14.25
C VAL A 34 0.32 -20.96 13.69
N LEU A 35 -0.86 -20.76 13.12
CA LEU A 35 -1.43 -19.44 12.85
C LEU A 35 -2.63 -19.23 13.77
N VAL A 36 -2.59 -18.16 14.56
CA VAL A 36 -3.63 -17.83 15.55
C VAL A 36 -4.15 -16.43 15.30
N VAL A 37 -5.47 -16.30 15.33
CA VAL A 37 -6.18 -15.03 15.18
C VAL A 37 -6.65 -14.58 16.56
N GLY A 38 -6.51 -13.30 16.87
CA GLY A 38 -7.06 -12.74 18.09
C GLY A 38 -6.83 -11.25 18.21
N GLU A 39 -7.39 -10.66 19.26
CA GLU A 39 -7.19 -9.27 19.65
C GLU A 39 -5.95 -9.14 20.54
N ILE A 40 -5.12 -8.15 20.27
CA ILE A 40 -3.99 -7.79 21.12
C ILE A 40 -4.50 -7.10 22.38
N SER A 41 -3.94 -7.50 23.52
CA SER A 41 -4.06 -6.78 24.80
C SER A 41 -2.73 -6.82 25.55
N ASN A 42 -2.53 -5.91 26.50
CA ASN A 42 -1.33 -5.82 27.32
C ASN A 42 -0.03 -5.75 26.50
N TYR A 43 -0.06 -5.08 25.34
CA TYR A 43 1.12 -4.88 24.51
C TYR A 43 2.19 -4.05 25.24
N LYS A 44 3.42 -4.56 25.27
CA LYS A 44 4.58 -3.91 25.90
C LYS A 44 5.82 -4.09 25.05
N LEU A 45 6.44 -2.98 24.66
CA LEU A 45 7.79 -2.96 24.12
C LEU A 45 8.79 -2.85 25.27
N HIS A 46 9.56 -3.92 25.51
CA HIS A 46 10.55 -3.95 26.58
C HIS A 46 11.82 -3.17 26.18
N SER A 47 12.60 -2.72 27.16
CA SER A 47 13.87 -1.98 26.94
C SER A 47 14.91 -2.77 26.14
N SER A 48 14.83 -4.10 26.15
CA SER A 48 15.65 -5.00 25.32
C SER A 48 15.21 -5.06 23.84
N GLY A 49 14.12 -4.39 23.47
CA GLY A 49 13.53 -4.39 22.14
C GLY A 49 12.63 -5.59 21.84
N HIS A 50 12.39 -6.48 22.81
CA HIS A 50 11.41 -7.55 22.66
C HIS A 50 10.00 -7.02 22.88
N ARG A 51 9.04 -7.57 22.13
CA ARG A 51 7.63 -7.19 22.22
C ARG A 51 6.88 -8.31 22.93
N TYR A 52 6.16 -7.96 23.97
CA TYR A 52 5.29 -8.87 24.72
C TYR A 52 3.85 -8.43 24.51
N PHE A 53 2.95 -9.39 24.37
CA PHE A 53 1.53 -9.12 24.18
C PHE A 53 0.71 -10.30 24.69
N THR A 54 -0.60 -10.12 24.82
CA THR A 54 -1.57 -11.19 25.04
C THR A 54 -2.51 -11.20 23.84
N LEU A 55 -2.66 -12.36 23.21
CA LEU A 55 -3.63 -12.60 22.16
C LEU A 55 -4.87 -13.22 22.79
N LYS A 56 -6.04 -12.60 22.63
CA LYS A 56 -7.30 -13.06 23.23
C LYS A 56 -8.43 -13.15 22.21
N ASP A 57 -9.41 -13.99 22.51
CA ASP A 57 -10.73 -14.01 21.88
C ASP A 57 -11.83 -13.93 22.96
N ALA A 58 -13.06 -14.37 22.65
CA ALA A 58 -14.18 -14.34 23.58
C ALA A 58 -14.05 -15.34 24.75
N GLU A 59 -13.29 -16.42 24.59
CA GLU A 59 -13.26 -17.55 25.52
C GLU A 59 -11.86 -17.78 26.12
N ALA A 60 -10.79 -17.42 25.41
CA ALA A 60 -9.43 -17.76 25.75
C ALA A 60 -8.44 -16.61 25.53
N ALA A 61 -7.30 -16.71 26.22
CA ALA A 61 -6.17 -15.80 26.05
C ALA A 61 -4.84 -16.55 26.16
N ILE A 62 -3.86 -16.15 25.36
CA ILE A 62 -2.50 -16.69 25.35
C ILE A 62 -1.47 -15.57 25.31
N SER A 63 -0.44 -15.67 26.14
CA SER A 63 0.69 -14.72 26.11
C SER A 63 1.56 -14.98 24.88
N GLY A 64 2.09 -13.90 24.29
CA GLY A 64 2.97 -13.93 23.14
C GLY A 64 4.24 -13.11 23.36
N VAL A 65 5.35 -13.62 22.84
CA VAL A 65 6.64 -12.93 22.78
C VAL A 65 7.11 -12.84 21.35
N MET A 66 7.55 -11.67 20.91
CA MET A 66 8.19 -11.46 19.61
C MET A 66 9.58 -10.87 19.83
N TRP A 67 10.60 -11.62 19.43
CA TRP A 67 11.99 -11.22 19.57
C TRP A 67 12.33 -10.00 18.71
N ARG A 68 13.28 -9.19 19.18
CA ARG A 68 13.69 -7.93 18.52
C ARG A 68 14.21 -8.14 17.10
N THR A 69 14.71 -9.34 16.82
CA THR A 69 15.28 -9.75 15.52
C THR A 69 14.20 -9.96 14.45
N ARG A 70 12.92 -9.98 14.84
CA ARG A 70 11.79 -10.12 13.91
C ARG A 70 11.33 -8.73 13.47
N PRO A 71 11.43 -8.41 12.15
CA PRO A 71 10.94 -7.15 11.63
C PRO A 71 9.41 -7.12 11.68
N LEU A 72 8.85 -5.93 11.87
CA LEU A 72 7.42 -5.71 11.88
C LEU A 72 7.11 -4.40 11.17
N ASN A 73 6.25 -4.46 10.16
CA ASN A 73 5.97 -3.34 9.25
C ASN A 73 4.83 -2.43 9.76
N PHE A 74 4.39 -2.63 11.01
CA PHE A 74 3.37 -1.82 11.66
C PHE A 74 3.63 -1.80 13.17
N VAL A 75 2.96 -0.89 13.88
CA VAL A 75 3.05 -0.76 15.34
C VAL A 75 1.83 -1.42 15.98
N PRO A 76 1.97 -2.55 16.70
CA PRO A 76 0.87 -3.19 17.38
C PRO A 76 0.32 -2.32 18.50
N GLN A 77 -1.00 -2.38 18.70
CA GLN A 77 -1.71 -1.65 19.73
C GLN A 77 -2.77 -2.55 20.38
N ASP A 78 -3.10 -2.28 21.63
CA ASP A 78 -4.19 -2.96 22.32
C ASP A 78 -5.52 -2.69 21.60
N GLY A 79 -6.37 -3.72 21.49
CA GLY A 79 -7.62 -3.69 20.73
C GLY A 79 -7.47 -4.06 19.26
N MET A 80 -6.25 -4.18 18.72
CA MET A 80 -6.03 -4.56 17.33
C MET A 80 -6.22 -6.06 17.11
N ARG A 81 -7.04 -6.46 16.12
CA ARG A 81 -7.10 -7.85 15.68
C ARG A 81 -5.94 -8.17 14.74
N VAL A 82 -5.24 -9.26 15.04
CA VAL A 82 -4.05 -9.69 14.30
C VAL A 82 -4.08 -11.19 14.04
N VAL A 83 -3.36 -11.59 12.99
CA VAL A 83 -2.95 -12.98 12.75
C VAL A 83 -1.48 -13.11 13.15
N VAL A 84 -1.22 -13.97 14.11
CA VAL A 84 0.12 -14.31 14.61
C VAL A 84 0.53 -15.67 14.07
N ARG A 85 1.70 -15.75 13.46
CA ARG A 85 2.38 -17.00 13.10
C ARG A 85 3.50 -17.25 14.11
N GLY A 86 3.50 -18.41 14.75
CA GLY A 86 4.48 -18.71 15.79
C GLY A 86 4.45 -20.16 16.25
N ARG A 87 5.30 -20.49 17.21
CA ARG A 87 5.36 -21.83 17.83
C ARG A 87 4.87 -21.77 19.26
N LEU A 88 4.11 -22.77 19.68
CA LEU A 88 3.73 -22.89 21.08
C LEU A 88 4.92 -23.38 21.89
N THR A 89 5.18 -22.71 23.00
CA THR A 89 6.26 -23.05 23.92
C THR A 89 5.81 -22.83 25.37
N VAL A 90 6.60 -23.27 26.33
CA VAL A 90 6.33 -23.08 27.77
C VAL A 90 7.44 -22.23 28.37
N TYR A 91 7.05 -21.17 29.08
CA TYR A 91 7.97 -20.40 29.89
C TYR A 91 8.30 -21.16 31.18
N ASN A 92 9.40 -21.91 31.14
CA ASN A 92 9.81 -22.85 32.20
C ASN A 92 9.77 -22.27 33.62
N ALA A 93 10.13 -21.00 33.80
CA ALA A 93 10.18 -20.38 35.12
C ALA A 93 8.79 -20.24 35.79
N GLN A 94 7.72 -20.19 34.99
CA GLN A 94 6.34 -20.06 35.50
C GLN A 94 5.42 -21.20 35.07
N GLY A 95 5.89 -22.13 34.25
CA GLY A 95 5.09 -23.23 33.71
C GLY A 95 3.93 -22.77 32.80
N LYS A 96 3.94 -21.53 32.32
CA LYS A 96 2.89 -20.97 31.46
C LYS A 96 3.18 -21.22 30.00
N TYR A 97 2.22 -21.75 29.25
CA TYR A 97 2.34 -21.85 27.81
C TYR A 97 2.13 -20.47 27.16
N GLN A 98 2.83 -20.24 26.06
CA GLN A 98 2.86 -18.98 25.33
C GLN A 98 3.17 -19.24 23.85
N ILE A 99 2.99 -18.22 23.02
CA ILE A 99 3.38 -18.26 21.61
C ILE A 99 4.70 -17.50 21.40
N ASP A 100 5.70 -18.19 20.85
CA ASP A 100 6.89 -17.56 20.27
C ASP A 100 6.52 -17.04 18.88
N CYS A 101 6.23 -15.74 18.81
CA CYS A 101 5.72 -15.05 17.63
C CYS A 101 6.87 -14.81 16.63
N MET A 102 6.77 -15.50 15.49
CA MET A 102 7.72 -15.40 14.39
C MET A 102 7.34 -14.29 13.41
N ALA A 103 6.04 -14.11 13.17
CA ALA A 103 5.48 -13.05 12.34
C ALA A 103 4.10 -12.65 12.85
N MET A 104 3.74 -11.38 12.65
CA MET A 104 2.43 -10.83 13.02
C MET A 104 1.97 -9.91 11.89
N ARG A 105 0.68 -9.95 11.58
CA ARG A 105 0.03 -9.04 10.63
C ARG A 105 -1.36 -8.69 11.15
N PRO A 106 -1.90 -7.48 10.88
CA PRO A 106 -3.31 -7.20 11.07
C PRO A 106 -4.21 -8.26 10.42
N GLU A 107 -5.31 -8.58 11.08
CA GLU A 107 -6.38 -9.38 10.52
C GLU A 107 -6.97 -8.65 9.29
N GLY A 108 -7.40 -9.39 8.26
CA GLY A 108 -7.90 -8.81 7.00
C GLY A 108 -6.85 -8.56 5.92
N ILE A 109 -5.58 -8.28 6.25
CA ILE A 109 -4.52 -8.07 5.23
C ILE A 109 -4.30 -9.30 4.33
N GLY A 110 -4.47 -10.51 4.86
CA GLY A 110 -4.28 -11.75 4.10
C GLY A 110 -5.35 -11.96 3.03
N ASP A 111 -6.59 -11.56 3.33
CA ASP A 111 -7.70 -11.65 2.40
C ASP A 111 -7.59 -10.56 1.33
N LEU A 112 -7.19 -9.34 1.72
CA LEU A 112 -6.86 -8.27 0.78
C LEU A 112 -5.69 -8.67 -0.13
N HIS A 113 -4.60 -9.22 0.40
CA HIS A 113 -3.47 -9.64 -0.42
C HIS A 113 -3.86 -10.78 -1.39
N ARG A 114 -4.67 -11.75 -0.93
CA ARG A 114 -5.19 -12.81 -1.80
C ARG A 114 -6.08 -12.23 -2.90
N ALA A 115 -7.03 -11.38 -2.55
CA ALA A 115 -7.93 -10.73 -3.51
C ALA A 115 -7.16 -9.87 -4.53
N PHE A 116 -6.08 -9.21 -4.09
CA PHE A 116 -5.21 -8.43 -4.97
C PHE A 116 -4.50 -9.32 -5.99
N GLU A 117 -3.87 -10.40 -5.53
CA GLU A 117 -3.18 -11.33 -6.42
C GLU A 117 -4.14 -12.05 -7.38
N GLU A 118 -5.32 -12.47 -6.92
CA GLU A 118 -6.37 -13.03 -7.77
C GLU A 118 -6.83 -12.04 -8.84
N LEU A 119 -7.09 -10.79 -8.45
CA LEU A 119 -7.49 -9.72 -9.38
C LEU A 119 -6.38 -9.41 -10.39
N LYS A 120 -5.14 -9.31 -9.91
CA LYS A 120 -3.96 -9.07 -10.75
C LYS A 120 -3.76 -10.18 -11.78
N GLN A 121 -3.81 -11.44 -11.36
CA GLN A 121 -3.68 -12.57 -12.28
C GLN A 121 -4.79 -12.57 -13.34
N ARG A 122 -6.04 -12.36 -12.92
CA ARG A 122 -7.19 -12.32 -13.83
C ARG A 122 -7.11 -11.18 -14.84
N LEU A 123 -6.77 -9.97 -14.40
CA LEU A 123 -6.62 -8.81 -15.27
C LEU A 123 -5.40 -8.93 -16.19
N GLY A 124 -4.30 -9.48 -15.68
CA GLY A 124 -3.10 -9.77 -16.46
C GLY A 124 -3.38 -10.74 -17.60
N ALA A 125 -4.14 -11.81 -17.34
CA ALA A 125 -4.56 -12.75 -18.37
C ALA A 125 -5.48 -12.12 -19.43
N GLN A 126 -6.16 -11.02 -19.11
CA GLN A 126 -7.00 -10.24 -20.03
C GLN A 126 -6.23 -9.12 -20.76
N GLY A 127 -4.91 -9.04 -20.59
CA GLY A 127 -4.05 -8.05 -21.25
C GLY A 127 -4.14 -6.63 -20.68
N TYR A 128 -4.67 -6.46 -19.46
CA TYR A 128 -4.80 -5.12 -18.86
C TYR A 128 -3.47 -4.47 -18.52
N PHE A 129 -2.36 -5.21 -18.53
CA PHE A 129 -1.04 -4.71 -18.16
C PHE A 129 -0.07 -4.67 -19.35
N ASP A 130 -0.55 -4.97 -20.55
CA ASP A 130 0.29 -5.09 -21.74
C ASP A 130 1.03 -3.77 -22.02
N PRO A 131 2.38 -3.79 -22.11
CA PRO A 131 3.16 -2.58 -22.35
C PRO A 131 2.76 -1.87 -23.64
N GLY A 132 2.36 -2.62 -24.68
CA GLY A 132 1.91 -2.06 -25.97
C GLY A 132 0.62 -1.25 -25.90
N ARG A 133 -0.17 -1.39 -24.82
CA ARG A 133 -1.36 -0.56 -24.59
C ARG A 133 -1.00 0.80 -23.99
N LYS A 134 0.09 0.87 -23.21
CA LYS A 134 0.43 2.05 -22.43
C LYS A 134 0.91 3.17 -23.34
N ARG A 135 0.20 4.30 -23.31
CA ARG A 135 0.50 5.46 -24.15
C ARG A 135 1.56 6.36 -23.48
N PRO A 136 2.50 6.92 -24.25
CA PRO A 136 3.38 7.95 -23.72
C PRO A 136 2.58 9.23 -23.41
N LEU A 137 3.12 10.07 -22.53
CA LEU A 137 2.53 11.39 -22.27
C LEU A 137 2.66 12.28 -23.51
N PRO A 138 1.59 12.99 -23.91
CA PRO A 138 1.64 13.91 -25.04
C PRO A 138 2.58 15.07 -24.74
N ARG A 139 3.10 15.70 -25.81
CA ARG A 139 3.90 16.93 -25.72
C ARG A 139 3.45 17.90 -26.81
N PRO A 140 3.15 19.17 -26.50
CA PRO A 140 3.10 19.76 -25.16
C PRO A 140 1.85 19.31 -24.37
N ILE A 141 1.90 19.44 -23.04
CA ILE A 141 0.74 19.30 -22.15
C ILE A 141 0.28 20.72 -21.80
N ARG A 142 -0.98 21.05 -22.09
CA ARG A 142 -1.59 22.35 -21.83
C ARG A 142 -2.70 22.28 -20.80
N ARG A 143 -3.44 21.16 -20.75
CA ARG A 143 -4.51 20.90 -19.80
C ARG A 143 -4.33 19.57 -19.10
N VAL A 144 -4.38 19.59 -17.77
CA VAL A 144 -4.33 18.39 -16.94
C VAL A 144 -5.62 18.23 -16.15
N GLY A 145 -6.24 17.05 -16.26
CA GLY A 145 -7.31 16.63 -15.37
C GLY A 145 -6.74 16.05 -14.08
N ILE A 146 -7.24 16.46 -12.91
CA ILE A 146 -6.80 15.91 -11.62
C ILE A 146 -8.00 15.34 -10.87
N ALA A 147 -7.96 14.05 -10.58
CA ALA A 147 -8.93 13.33 -9.75
C ALA A 147 -8.27 12.88 -8.44
N THR A 148 -8.55 13.61 -7.36
CA THR A 148 -8.10 13.28 -6.00
C THR A 148 -9.03 13.89 -4.95
N SER A 149 -8.77 13.60 -3.67
CA SER A 149 -9.50 14.17 -2.54
C SER A 149 -9.48 15.71 -2.58
N PRO A 150 -10.62 16.39 -2.40
CA PRO A 150 -10.65 17.85 -2.24
C PRO A 150 -10.03 18.31 -0.92
N THR A 151 -9.99 17.42 0.07
CA THR A 151 -9.43 17.68 1.40
C THR A 151 -8.08 16.97 1.52
N GLY A 152 -6.99 17.72 1.65
CA GLY A 152 -5.65 17.16 1.86
C GLY A 152 -4.51 18.11 1.49
N ALA A 153 -3.29 17.75 1.87
CA ALA A 153 -2.08 18.42 1.38
C ALA A 153 -1.84 18.08 -0.11
N VAL A 154 -2.17 16.86 -0.53
CA VAL A 154 -1.90 16.30 -1.86
C VAL A 154 -2.31 17.19 -3.03
N ILE A 155 -3.58 17.62 -3.09
CA ILE A 155 -4.04 18.51 -4.17
C ILE A 155 -3.32 19.85 -4.13
N ARG A 156 -3.11 20.42 -2.94
CA ARG A 156 -2.39 21.69 -2.77
C ARG A 156 -0.93 21.58 -3.20
N ASP A 157 -0.27 20.48 -2.87
CA ASP A 157 1.13 20.21 -3.24
C ASP A 157 1.28 20.07 -4.77
N MET A 158 0.35 19.37 -5.42
CA MET A 158 0.32 19.26 -6.89
C MET A 158 0.09 20.62 -7.55
N LEU A 159 -0.92 21.37 -7.11
CA LEU A 159 -1.23 22.70 -7.65
C LEU A 159 -0.06 23.66 -7.47
N THR A 160 0.57 23.68 -6.29
CA THR A 160 1.73 24.53 -5.99
C THR A 160 2.93 24.15 -6.86
N THR A 161 3.14 22.85 -7.08
CA THR A 161 4.23 22.34 -7.95
C THR A 161 4.00 22.75 -9.40
N ILE A 162 2.78 22.61 -9.90
CA ILE A 162 2.38 23.03 -11.25
C ILE A 162 2.56 24.54 -11.42
N GLU A 163 2.00 25.33 -10.50
CA GLU A 163 2.07 26.80 -10.55
C GLU A 163 3.51 27.30 -10.55
N ARG A 164 4.38 26.71 -9.71
CA ARG A 164 5.81 27.06 -9.67
C ARG A 164 6.54 26.71 -10.96
N ARG A 165 6.28 25.53 -11.54
CA ARG A 165 7.03 25.01 -12.69
C ARG A 165 6.51 25.56 -14.02
N PHE A 166 5.20 25.57 -14.22
CA PHE A 166 4.57 25.99 -15.47
C PHE A 166 3.16 26.60 -15.20
N PRO A 167 3.10 27.89 -14.81
CA PRO A 167 1.84 28.56 -14.43
C PRO A 167 0.79 28.63 -15.55
N SER A 168 1.17 28.44 -16.81
CA SER A 168 0.25 28.42 -17.95
C SER A 168 -0.45 27.09 -18.16
N LEU A 169 -0.12 26.05 -17.37
CA LEU A 169 -0.84 24.78 -17.41
C LEU A 169 -2.22 24.94 -16.77
N GLU A 170 -3.27 24.68 -17.53
CA GLU A 170 -4.64 24.71 -17.03
C GLU A 170 -4.96 23.41 -16.31
N VAL A 171 -5.55 23.53 -15.10
CA VAL A 171 -5.89 22.38 -14.25
C VAL A 171 -7.41 22.25 -14.17
N VAL A 172 -7.92 21.11 -14.64
CA VAL A 172 -9.32 20.71 -14.47
C VAL A 172 -9.41 19.78 -13.27
N PHE A 173 -9.85 20.31 -12.12
CA PHE A 173 -9.96 19.52 -10.90
C PHE A 173 -11.36 18.88 -10.76
N ARG A 174 -11.38 17.54 -10.61
CA ARG A 174 -12.58 16.76 -10.28
C ARG A 174 -12.42 16.21 -8.85
N PRO A 175 -13.06 16.82 -7.83
CA PRO A 175 -13.06 16.30 -6.46
C PRO A 175 -13.50 14.84 -6.42
N THR A 176 -12.69 13.95 -5.85
CA THR A 176 -12.91 12.51 -5.93
C THR A 176 -12.75 11.83 -4.57
N ILE A 177 -13.67 10.93 -4.25
CA ILE A 177 -13.61 10.06 -3.08
C ILE A 177 -12.54 8.99 -3.37
N VAL A 178 -11.40 9.12 -2.72
CA VAL A 178 -10.23 8.23 -2.90
C VAL A 178 -9.99 7.31 -1.70
N GLN A 179 -11.01 7.13 -0.86
CA GLN A 179 -10.99 6.27 0.32
C GLN A 179 -12.39 5.74 0.63
N GLY A 180 -12.49 4.53 1.18
CA GLY A 180 -13.79 3.97 1.61
C GLY A 180 -14.40 2.95 0.63
N GLY A 181 -13.63 1.94 0.23
CA GLY A 181 -14.14 0.74 -0.44
C GLY A 181 -14.80 0.99 -1.80
N GLU A 182 -15.91 0.31 -2.08
CA GLU A 182 -16.52 0.24 -3.41
C GLU A 182 -17.05 1.60 -3.92
N GLN A 183 -17.59 2.44 -3.04
CA GLN A 183 -18.09 3.76 -3.43
C GLN A 183 -16.96 4.64 -3.97
N ALA A 184 -15.78 4.58 -3.35
CA ALA A 184 -14.59 5.28 -3.83
C ALA A 184 -14.14 4.76 -5.21
N SER A 185 -14.12 3.44 -5.41
CA SER A 185 -13.79 2.83 -6.71
C SER A 185 -14.71 3.33 -7.83
N ARG A 186 -16.03 3.38 -7.58
CA ARG A 186 -17.01 3.89 -8.55
C ARG A 186 -16.83 5.39 -8.82
N ASP A 187 -16.53 6.16 -7.78
CA ASP A 187 -16.33 7.60 -7.91
C ASP A 187 -15.04 7.94 -8.68
N ILE A 188 -13.97 7.17 -8.47
CA ILE A 188 -12.72 7.28 -9.26
C ILE A 188 -12.98 6.98 -10.74
N ALA A 189 -13.72 5.90 -11.05
CA ALA A 189 -14.08 5.58 -12.42
C ALA A 189 -14.92 6.69 -13.07
N ALA A 190 -15.93 7.20 -12.36
CA ALA A 190 -16.74 8.32 -12.81
C ALA A 190 -15.90 9.60 -13.02
N ALA A 191 -14.90 9.86 -12.19
CA ALA A 191 -13.98 10.97 -12.35
C ALA A 191 -13.18 10.88 -13.66
N ILE A 192 -12.63 9.69 -13.97
CA ILE A 192 -11.91 9.44 -15.22
C ILE A 192 -12.83 9.68 -16.42
N GLU A 193 -14.05 9.13 -16.40
CA GLU A 193 -15.03 9.32 -17.47
C GLU A 193 -15.44 10.80 -17.64
N GLN A 194 -15.62 11.53 -16.55
CA GLN A 194 -15.95 12.95 -16.60
C GLN A 194 -14.79 13.77 -17.17
N LEU A 195 -13.56 13.53 -16.71
CA LEU A 195 -12.38 14.25 -17.19
C LEU A 195 -12.07 13.95 -18.66
N ASN A 196 -12.36 12.74 -19.15
CA ASN A 196 -12.28 12.43 -20.59
C ASN A 196 -13.19 13.33 -21.45
N ARG A 197 -14.24 13.93 -20.88
CA ARG A 197 -15.13 14.87 -21.57
C ARG A 197 -14.68 16.33 -21.48
N CYS A 198 -13.62 16.63 -20.71
CA CYS A 198 -13.18 17.99 -20.39
C CYS A 198 -12.04 18.53 -21.28
N ASP A 199 -11.75 17.89 -22.42
CA ASP A 199 -10.67 18.30 -23.34
C ASP A 199 -9.33 18.52 -22.61
N VAL A 200 -8.90 17.50 -21.87
CA VAL A 200 -7.61 17.46 -21.15
C VAL A 200 -6.62 16.54 -21.86
N ASP A 201 -5.35 16.90 -21.85
CA ASP A 201 -4.28 16.15 -22.52
C ASP A 201 -3.86 14.90 -21.72
N VAL A 202 -4.01 14.97 -20.40
CA VAL A 202 -3.63 13.90 -19.46
C VAL A 202 -4.50 13.96 -18.21
N ILE A 203 -4.80 12.80 -17.63
CA ILE A 203 -5.54 12.68 -16.36
C ILE A 203 -4.59 12.13 -15.29
N ILE A 204 -4.50 12.81 -14.16
CA ILE A 204 -3.84 12.31 -12.94
C ILE A 204 -4.91 11.79 -12.00
N VAL A 205 -4.82 10.51 -11.66
CA VAL A 205 -5.60 9.90 -10.59
C VAL A 205 -4.65 9.55 -9.46
N GLY A 206 -4.92 10.01 -8.24
CA GLY A 206 -3.98 9.77 -7.16
C GLY A 206 -4.54 10.03 -5.79
N ARG A 207 -3.79 9.56 -4.80
CA ARG A 207 -3.98 9.81 -3.38
C ARG A 207 -2.61 9.96 -2.75
N GLY A 208 -2.52 10.71 -1.66
CA GLY A 208 -1.36 10.65 -0.77
C GLY A 208 -1.30 9.32 -0.01
N GLY A 209 -0.38 9.22 0.97
CA GLY A 209 -0.25 8.03 1.80
C GLY A 209 -1.57 7.56 2.47
N GLY A 210 -1.53 6.36 3.02
CA GLY A 210 -2.67 5.70 3.65
C GLY A 210 -2.33 4.26 4.02
N SER A 211 -3.21 3.59 4.76
CA SER A 211 -3.11 2.14 4.96
C SER A 211 -3.40 1.37 3.65
N LEU A 212 -3.13 0.07 3.61
CA LEU A 212 -3.52 -0.78 2.47
C LEU A 212 -5.04 -0.77 2.22
N GLU A 213 -5.84 -0.69 3.28
CA GLU A 213 -7.31 -0.63 3.22
C GLU A 213 -7.78 0.66 2.56
N ASP A 214 -7.08 1.74 2.88
CA ASP A 214 -7.27 3.07 2.34
C ASP A 214 -7.02 3.14 0.83
N LEU A 215 -5.98 2.45 0.37
CA LEU A 215 -5.61 2.34 -1.04
C LEU A 215 -6.44 1.30 -1.80
N TRP A 216 -7.26 0.51 -1.10
CA TRP A 216 -7.95 -0.63 -1.68
C TRP A 216 -8.91 -0.26 -2.82
N CYS A 217 -9.46 0.96 -2.80
CA CYS A 217 -10.35 1.43 -3.86
C CYS A 217 -9.69 1.46 -5.25
N PHE A 218 -8.35 1.58 -5.30
CA PHE A 218 -7.53 1.50 -6.52
C PHE A 218 -7.23 0.05 -6.96
N ASN A 219 -7.48 -0.93 -6.10
CA ASN A 219 -7.39 -2.37 -6.37
C ASN A 219 -8.75 -2.94 -6.80
N SER A 220 -9.39 -2.32 -7.79
CA SER A 220 -10.72 -2.72 -8.26
C SER A 220 -10.78 -2.89 -9.77
N GLN A 221 -11.65 -3.81 -10.21
CA GLN A 221 -11.95 -4.01 -11.63
C GLN A 221 -12.52 -2.74 -12.28
N VAL A 222 -13.44 -2.05 -11.58
CA VAL A 222 -14.14 -0.88 -12.10
C VAL A 222 -13.16 0.26 -12.43
N VAL A 223 -12.16 0.50 -11.57
CA VAL A 223 -11.11 1.49 -11.85
C VAL A 223 -10.19 1.02 -12.98
N ALA A 224 -9.83 -0.27 -13.01
CA ALA A 224 -9.04 -0.84 -14.10
C ALA A 224 -9.74 -0.69 -15.46
N ASP A 225 -11.05 -0.91 -15.51
CA ASP A 225 -11.86 -0.75 -16.72
C ASP A 225 -11.88 0.70 -17.18
N ALA A 226 -12.15 1.64 -16.27
CA ALA A 226 -12.18 3.07 -16.58
C ALA A 226 -10.83 3.59 -17.11
N ILE A 227 -9.71 3.14 -16.52
CA ILE A 227 -8.37 3.49 -17.01
C ILE A 227 -8.14 2.87 -18.39
N ARG A 228 -8.46 1.58 -18.56
CA ARG A 228 -8.27 0.87 -19.84
C ARG A 228 -9.09 1.49 -20.98
N SER A 229 -10.31 1.95 -20.72
CA SER A 229 -11.19 2.56 -21.70
C SER A 229 -10.97 4.07 -21.87
N SER A 230 -10.05 4.67 -21.13
CA SER A 230 -9.84 6.12 -21.14
C SER A 230 -9.29 6.61 -22.48
N SER A 231 -9.99 7.56 -23.12
CA SER A 231 -9.53 8.20 -24.36
C SER A 231 -8.29 9.06 -24.14
N THR A 232 -8.14 9.64 -22.94
CA THR A 232 -6.99 10.43 -22.52
C THR A 232 -5.98 9.57 -21.74
N PRO A 233 -4.66 9.73 -21.92
CA PRO A 233 -3.65 9.06 -21.11
C PRO A 233 -3.82 9.30 -19.61
N VAL A 234 -3.70 8.23 -18.82
CA VAL A 234 -3.89 8.29 -17.36
C VAL A 234 -2.58 8.04 -16.63
N ILE A 235 -2.24 8.95 -15.71
CA ILE A 235 -1.18 8.81 -14.72
C ILE A 235 -1.80 8.31 -13.40
N SER A 236 -1.33 7.16 -12.91
CA SER A 236 -1.63 6.71 -11.53
C SER A 236 -0.55 7.20 -10.58
N ALA A 237 -0.97 7.91 -9.52
CA ALA A 237 -0.12 8.52 -8.51
C ALA A 237 -0.60 8.15 -7.10
N VAL A 238 -0.70 6.85 -6.84
CA VAL A 238 -1.33 6.29 -5.63
C VAL A 238 -0.30 5.69 -4.66
N GLY A 239 0.61 4.85 -5.15
CA GLY A 239 1.53 4.08 -4.31
C GLY A 239 2.93 4.66 -4.16
N HIS A 240 3.53 4.47 -2.99
CA HIS A 240 5.00 4.58 -2.82
C HIS A 240 5.69 3.36 -3.47
N GLU A 241 7.02 3.31 -3.50
CA GLU A 241 7.77 2.23 -4.17
C GLU A 241 7.36 0.80 -3.75
N THR A 242 6.83 0.62 -2.54
CA THR A 242 6.44 -0.68 -1.98
C THR A 242 4.99 -1.11 -2.22
N ASP A 243 4.08 -0.18 -2.53
CA ASP A 243 2.63 -0.42 -2.49
C ASP A 243 1.98 -0.18 -3.86
N VAL A 244 2.36 -0.98 -4.85
CA VAL A 244 1.86 -0.87 -6.23
C VAL A 244 0.44 -1.44 -6.33
N THR A 245 -0.50 -0.58 -6.73
CA THR A 245 -1.93 -0.92 -6.87
C THR A 245 -2.28 -1.41 -8.27
N ILE A 246 -3.46 -2.01 -8.45
CA ILE A 246 -3.95 -2.40 -9.78
C ILE A 246 -4.03 -1.18 -10.71
N SER A 247 -4.49 -0.01 -10.22
CA SER A 247 -4.50 1.20 -11.05
C SER A 247 -3.10 1.58 -11.55
N ASP A 248 -2.04 1.36 -10.76
CA ASP A 248 -0.66 1.59 -11.20
C ASP A 248 -0.22 0.63 -12.31
N TRP A 249 -0.66 -0.63 -12.25
CA TRP A 249 -0.39 -1.62 -13.31
C TRP A 249 -1.13 -1.28 -14.60
N VAL A 250 -2.35 -0.77 -14.50
CA VAL A 250 -3.23 -0.45 -15.64
C VAL A 250 -2.97 0.95 -16.21
N ALA A 251 -2.45 1.90 -15.44
CA ALA A 251 -2.18 3.23 -15.95
C ALA A 251 -1.18 3.24 -17.12
N ASP A 252 -1.34 4.24 -17.99
CA ASP A 252 -0.40 4.52 -19.07
C ASP A 252 0.97 4.86 -18.50
N VAL A 253 0.99 5.68 -17.44
CA VAL A 253 2.20 6.06 -16.70
C VAL A 253 1.96 5.94 -15.19
N ARG A 254 2.98 5.46 -14.47
CA ARG A 254 2.98 5.42 -13.01
C ARG A 254 3.88 6.52 -12.46
N ALA A 255 3.37 7.28 -11.49
CA ALA A 255 4.15 8.19 -10.67
C ALA A 255 4.26 7.65 -9.24
N ALA A 256 5.46 7.74 -8.64
CA ALA A 256 5.70 7.25 -7.27
C ALA A 256 5.01 8.12 -6.19
N THR A 257 4.66 9.37 -6.53
CA THR A 257 3.93 10.28 -5.65
C THR A 257 3.06 11.23 -6.49
N PRO A 258 2.00 11.81 -5.90
CA PRO A 258 1.23 12.88 -6.54
C PRO A 258 2.10 14.05 -7.00
N THR A 259 3.10 14.45 -6.21
CA THR A 259 4.06 15.50 -6.59
C THR A 259 4.90 15.10 -7.80
N ALA A 260 5.37 13.84 -7.89
CA ALA A 260 6.07 13.36 -9.07
C ALA A 260 5.17 13.37 -10.32
N ALA A 261 3.87 13.09 -10.18
CA ALA A 261 2.92 13.23 -11.28
C ALA A 261 2.80 14.69 -11.76
N ALA A 262 2.75 15.65 -10.83
CA ALA A 262 2.77 17.07 -11.16
C ALA A 262 4.04 17.50 -11.92
N GLU A 263 5.20 16.93 -11.58
CA GLU A 263 6.45 17.15 -12.31
C GLU A 263 6.45 16.52 -13.70
N MET A 264 5.88 15.31 -13.86
CA MET A 264 5.76 14.63 -15.16
C MET A 264 4.90 15.43 -16.15
N VAL A 265 3.86 16.12 -15.67
CA VAL A 265 3.00 16.97 -16.52
C VAL A 265 3.56 18.39 -16.74
N THR A 266 4.66 18.74 -16.07
CA THR A 266 5.40 20.00 -16.24
C THR A 266 6.88 19.78 -16.62
N PRO A 267 7.14 19.05 -17.74
CA PRO A 267 8.51 18.70 -18.14
C PRO A 267 9.32 19.90 -18.64
N VAL A 268 8.64 20.91 -19.21
CA VAL A 268 9.23 22.19 -19.61
C VAL A 268 8.81 23.24 -18.58
N THR A 269 9.79 23.89 -17.95
CA THR A 269 9.52 24.92 -16.96
C THR A 269 9.36 26.29 -17.62
N ARG A 270 8.80 27.24 -16.87
CA ARG A 270 8.78 28.66 -17.25
C ARG A 270 10.18 29.18 -17.58
N GLN A 271 11.20 28.77 -16.82
CA GLN A 271 12.57 29.22 -17.03
C GLN A 271 13.13 28.68 -18.35
N ASP A 272 12.84 27.42 -18.69
CA ASP A 272 13.26 26.82 -19.97
C ASP A 272 12.68 27.58 -21.16
N LEU A 273 11.41 27.99 -21.08
CA LEU A 273 10.75 28.78 -22.11
C LEU A 273 11.35 30.19 -22.23
N LEU A 274 11.63 30.86 -21.12
CA LEU A 274 12.28 32.17 -21.13
C LEU A 274 13.69 32.09 -21.76
N MET A 275 14.47 31.08 -21.38
CA MET A 275 15.79 30.86 -21.97
C MET A 275 15.73 30.58 -23.47
N ALA A 276 14.76 29.79 -23.92
CA ALA A 276 14.55 29.53 -25.35
C ALA A 276 14.16 30.81 -26.11
N LEU A 277 13.30 31.65 -25.52
CA LEU A 277 12.89 32.93 -26.10
C LEU A 277 14.05 33.91 -26.21
N ASP A 278 14.90 34.01 -25.18
CA ASP A 278 16.10 34.85 -25.18
C ASP A 278 17.15 34.37 -26.19
N ALA A 279 17.26 33.06 -26.41
CA ALA A 279 18.15 32.49 -27.43
C ALA A 279 17.67 32.86 -28.84
N LEU A 280 16.39 32.64 -29.13
CA LEU A 280 15.78 33.01 -30.42
C LEU A 280 15.87 34.52 -30.70
N THR A 281 15.65 35.35 -29.68
CA THR A 281 15.75 36.82 -29.81
C THR A 281 17.18 37.25 -30.16
N ARG A 282 18.20 36.63 -29.55
CA ARG A 282 19.62 36.89 -29.86
C ARG A 282 19.96 36.47 -31.27
N GLU A 283 19.56 35.26 -31.68
CA GLU A 283 19.78 34.74 -33.03
C GLU A 283 19.15 35.66 -34.09
N MET A 284 17.88 36.04 -33.91
CA MET A 284 17.21 36.99 -34.79
C MET A 284 17.94 38.35 -34.86
N THR A 285 18.42 38.85 -33.72
CA THR A 285 19.14 40.15 -33.67
C THR A 285 20.47 40.08 -34.41
N ASP A 286 21.21 38.98 -34.25
CA ASP A 286 22.51 38.78 -34.91
C ASP A 286 22.34 38.59 -36.42
N ASP A 287 21.32 37.86 -36.87
CA ASP A 287 21.03 37.69 -38.30
C ASP A 287 20.58 38.99 -38.97
N VAL A 288 19.77 39.81 -38.28
CA VAL A 288 19.41 41.15 -38.77
C VAL A 288 20.66 42.03 -38.92
N ARG A 289 21.59 41.99 -37.95
CA ARG A 289 22.86 42.75 -38.04
C ARG A 289 23.74 42.29 -39.20
N ARG A 290 23.82 40.98 -39.44
CA ARG A 290 24.59 40.41 -40.56
C ARG A 290 24.04 40.78 -41.93
N ASN A 291 22.72 40.87 -42.07
CA ASN A 291 22.08 41.13 -43.36
C ASN A 291 21.90 42.63 -43.69
N ILE A 292 22.01 43.52 -42.69
CA ILE A 292 21.92 44.98 -42.88
C ILE A 292 23.32 45.63 -43.02
N SER A 293 24.40 44.92 -42.64
CA SER A 293 25.79 45.37 -42.88
C SER A 293 26.26 44.98 -44.27
#